data_AF-A0A1W1XT37-F1
#
_entry.id   AF-A0A1W1XT37-F1
#
_cell.length_a   1.000
_cell.length_b   1.000
_cell.length_c   1.000
_cell.angle_alpha   90.00
_cell.angle_beta   90.00
_cell.angle_gamma   90.00
#
_symmetry.space_group_name_H-M   'P 1'
#
loop_
_entity.id
_entity.type
_entity.pdbx_description
1 polymer ?
#
loop_
_entity_poly.entity_id
_entity_poly.type
_entity_poly.pdbx_seq_one_letter_code
_entity_poly.pdbx_strand_id
1 'polypeptide(L)'
;MAQATKQLSRRSYFFWATVFFLGIFSLMALLYFATRKVDYVWRWYRVPQYFYYKDKVEVRSQIEGQVEKIVAGQKANVVVVTGPDGSEEYQIPGKDIRVGEGDYIYPGDILGVHQKWKVGILLQGLWLTLKVSLISIIFGILIGLIVGLARISANPALKWSAITYIELIRGSPLLVQIFIWYFVLGTVINTLLAKNGMAQLPPLWFGVASLAVFAGAYVAEIVRAGIQSIHRGQMEAARSLGMTYPQAMRHVILPQAFRRILPPLAGQFISLIKDSSLLGIIAIRELTKATREVVTTSLQPFELWFVCALLYLVLTFGLSMFVQYLERRTVVS
;
A
#
# COMPACT_ATOMS: atom_id res chain seq x y z
N MET A 1 -9.00 -33.02 23.27
CA MET A 1 -10.27 -33.22 22.54
C MET A 1 -10.01 -32.97 21.06
N ALA A 2 -9.65 -34.03 20.33
CA ALA A 2 -9.54 -33.98 18.88
C ALA A 2 -10.98 -33.99 18.31
N GLN A 3 -11.42 -32.89 17.72
CA GLN A 3 -12.64 -32.89 16.93
C GLN A 3 -12.43 -33.79 15.72
N ALA A 4 -13.02 -34.98 15.77
CA ALA A 4 -13.21 -35.83 14.61
C ALA A 4 -14.06 -35.05 13.60
N THR A 5 -13.43 -34.51 12.56
CA THR A 5 -14.11 -34.03 11.36
C THR A 5 -14.85 -35.22 10.76
N LYS A 6 -16.17 -35.28 10.97
CA LYS A 6 -17.05 -36.18 10.21
C LYS A 6 -16.79 -35.92 8.73
N GLN A 7 -16.01 -36.78 8.08
CA GLN A 7 -15.85 -36.75 6.63
C GLN A 7 -17.26 -36.90 6.04
N LEU A 8 -17.70 -35.85 5.34
CA LEU A 8 -18.96 -35.89 4.59
C LEU A 8 -18.95 -37.11 3.69
N SER A 9 -20.06 -37.86 3.66
CA SER A 9 -20.19 -38.96 2.70
C SER A 9 -19.93 -38.43 1.29
N ARG A 10 -19.32 -39.24 0.41
CA ARG A 10 -18.99 -38.82 -0.96
C ARG A 10 -20.21 -38.22 -1.69
N ARG A 11 -21.42 -38.76 -1.45
CA ARG A 11 -22.69 -38.21 -1.95
C ARG A 11 -23.01 -36.83 -1.38
N SER A 12 -22.84 -36.63 -0.08
CA SER A 12 -23.06 -35.33 0.57
C SER A 12 -22.09 -34.27 0.08
N TYR A 13 -20.81 -34.62 -0.13
CA TYR A 13 -19.83 -33.69 -0.70
C TYR A 13 -20.24 -33.23 -2.11
N PHE A 14 -20.57 -34.16 -3.01
CA PHE A 14 -20.99 -33.79 -4.36
C PHE A 14 -22.29 -32.98 -4.37
N PHE A 15 -23.26 -33.30 -3.51
CA PHE A 15 -24.46 -32.47 -3.34
C PHE A 15 -24.12 -31.03 -2.99
N TRP A 16 -23.29 -30.81 -1.96
CA TRP A 16 -22.90 -29.46 -1.55
C TRP A 16 -22.01 -28.75 -2.57
N ALA A 17 -21.16 -29.48 -3.29
CA ALA A 17 -20.40 -28.92 -4.41
C ALA A 17 -21.34 -28.46 -5.53
N THR A 18 -22.36 -29.25 -5.88
CA THR A 18 -23.38 -28.86 -6.86
C THR A 18 -24.14 -27.62 -6.40
N VAL A 19 -24.58 -27.57 -5.13
CA VAL A 19 -25.24 -26.38 -4.56
C VAL A 19 -24.33 -25.15 -4.65
N PHE A 20 -23.03 -25.29 -4.36
CA PHE A 20 -22.06 -24.22 -4.46
C PHE A 20 -21.91 -23.70 -5.90
N PHE A 21 -21.73 -24.60 -6.88
CA PHE A 21 -21.61 -24.20 -8.28
C PHE A 21 -22.92 -23.58 -8.81
N LEU A 22 -24.08 -24.14 -8.45
CA LEU A 22 -25.38 -23.53 -8.78
C LEU A 22 -25.52 -22.13 -8.18
N GLY A 23 -25.05 -21.93 -6.95
CA GLY A 23 -24.99 -20.62 -6.32
C GLY A 23 -24.11 -19.63 -7.09
N ILE A 24 -22.91 -20.06 -7.51
CA ILE A 24 -22.00 -19.24 -8.33
C ILE A 24 -22.65 -18.89 -9.68
N PHE A 25 -23.19 -19.88 -10.39
CA PHE A 25 -23.82 -19.64 -11.69
C PHE A 25 -25.04 -18.72 -11.56
N SER A 26 -25.85 -18.90 -10.51
CA SER A 26 -26.97 -18.01 -10.21
C SER A 26 -26.51 -16.58 -9.93
N LEU A 27 -25.42 -16.41 -9.16
CA LEU A 27 -24.85 -15.09 -8.88
C LEU A 27 -24.30 -14.44 -10.15
N MET A 28 -23.59 -15.19 -10.99
CA MET A 28 -23.07 -14.71 -12.28
C MET A 28 -24.21 -14.32 -13.24
N ALA A 29 -25.28 -15.13 -13.29
CA ALA A 29 -26.45 -14.82 -14.10
C ALA A 29 -27.15 -13.55 -13.60
N LEU A 30 -27.35 -13.42 -12.29
CA LEU A 30 -27.94 -12.21 -11.68
C LEU A 30 -27.11 -10.96 -11.99
N LEU A 31 -25.79 -11.04 -11.83
CA LEU A 31 -24.89 -9.94 -12.19
C LEU A 31 -25.01 -9.60 -13.69
N TYR A 32 -25.00 -10.60 -14.55
CA TYR A 32 -25.13 -10.41 -16.00
C TYR A 32 -26.45 -9.72 -16.38
N PHE A 33 -27.57 -10.19 -15.85
CA PHE A 33 -28.88 -9.60 -16.09
C PHE A 33 -28.98 -8.19 -15.50
N ALA A 34 -28.41 -7.95 -14.31
CA ALA A 34 -28.33 -6.61 -13.72
C ALA A 34 -27.54 -5.67 -14.62
N THR A 35 -26.38 -6.11 -15.13
CA THR A 35 -25.55 -5.34 -16.07
C THR A 35 -26.29 -5.00 -17.36
N ARG A 36 -27.09 -5.91 -17.91
CA ARG A 36 -27.90 -5.65 -19.12
C ARG A 36 -28.98 -4.59 -18.92
N LYS A 37 -29.41 -4.34 -17.67
CA LYS A 37 -30.39 -3.28 -17.35
C LYS A 37 -29.75 -1.91 -17.17
N VAL A 38 -28.43 -1.83 -17.08
CA VAL A 38 -27.70 -0.56 -16.99
C VAL A 38 -27.40 -0.10 -18.41
N ASP A 39 -27.91 1.06 -18.80
CA ASP A 39 -27.54 1.71 -20.06
C ASP A 39 -26.11 2.27 -19.95
N TYR A 40 -25.14 1.40 -20.24
CA TYR A 40 -23.72 1.69 -20.10
C TYR A 40 -22.90 1.00 -21.20
N VAL A 41 -22.08 1.79 -21.89
CA VAL A 41 -21.16 1.30 -22.90
C VAL A 41 -19.84 0.93 -22.26
N TRP A 42 -19.60 -0.37 -22.16
CA TRP A 42 -18.36 -0.94 -21.64
C TRP A 42 -17.18 -0.68 -22.58
N ARG A 43 -16.07 -0.19 -22.03
CA ARG A 43 -14.88 0.27 -22.75
C ARG A 43 -13.61 -0.31 -22.13
N TRP A 44 -13.60 -1.63 -21.91
CA TRP A 44 -12.47 -2.39 -21.37
C TRP A 44 -11.15 -2.17 -22.10
N TYR A 45 -11.19 -1.89 -23.41
CA TYR A 45 -10.01 -1.58 -24.23
C TYR A 45 -9.22 -0.35 -23.76
N ARG A 46 -9.83 0.54 -22.95
CA ARG A 46 -9.16 1.70 -22.37
C ARG A 46 -8.42 1.40 -21.07
N VAL A 47 -8.72 0.28 -20.40
CA VAL A 47 -8.13 -0.03 -19.09
C VAL A 47 -6.60 -0.19 -19.12
N PRO A 48 -5.98 -0.87 -20.12
CA PRO A 48 -4.53 -1.09 -20.13
C PRO A 48 -3.68 0.18 -20.05
N GLN A 49 -4.17 1.31 -20.58
CA GLN A 49 -3.45 2.59 -20.56
C GLN A 49 -3.19 3.11 -19.14
N TYR A 50 -4.00 2.70 -18.16
CA TYR A 50 -3.85 3.10 -16.76
C TYR A 50 -2.79 2.30 -16.00
N PHE A 51 -2.27 1.24 -16.62
CA PHE A 51 -1.13 0.46 -16.12
C PHE A 51 0.17 0.93 -16.77
N TYR A 52 0.17 1.15 -18.08
CA TYR A 52 1.34 1.58 -18.83
C TYR A 52 0.90 2.33 -20.09
N TYR A 53 1.51 3.48 -20.36
CA TYR A 53 1.19 4.28 -21.54
C TYR A 53 2.44 4.89 -22.15
N LYS A 54 2.37 5.23 -23.45
CA LYS A 54 3.43 5.96 -24.14
C LYS A 54 3.14 7.45 -24.02
N ASP A 55 3.97 8.14 -23.23
CA ASP A 55 3.93 9.58 -23.07
C ASP A 55 4.72 10.22 -24.23
N LYS A 56 4.19 11.32 -24.78
CA LYS A 56 4.92 12.11 -25.79
C LYS A 56 5.77 13.12 -25.04
N VAL A 57 7.08 12.88 -24.99
CA VAL A 57 8.03 13.79 -24.35
C VAL A 57 8.57 14.73 -25.42
N GLU A 58 8.24 16.01 -25.29
CA GLU A 58 8.73 17.07 -26.15
C GLU A 58 10.11 17.52 -25.67
N VAL A 59 11.08 17.52 -26.58
CA VAL A 59 12.38 18.16 -26.35
C VAL A 59 12.26 19.59 -26.83
N ARG A 60 12.47 20.55 -25.92
CA ARG A 60 12.32 21.99 -26.19
C ARG A 60 13.66 22.70 -26.14
N SER A 61 13.84 23.71 -26.99
CA SER A 61 15.02 24.58 -26.94
C SER A 61 15.02 25.38 -25.65
N GLN A 62 16.19 25.55 -25.03
CA GLN A 62 16.43 26.44 -23.90
C GLN A 62 17.08 27.75 -24.35
N ILE A 63 17.68 27.76 -25.54
CA ILE A 63 18.35 28.92 -26.13
C ILE A 63 17.65 29.40 -27.41
N GLU A 64 17.86 30.66 -27.76
CA GLU A 64 17.57 31.16 -29.10
C GLU A 64 18.77 30.93 -30.02
N GLY A 65 18.53 30.55 -31.27
CA GLY A 65 19.61 30.30 -32.21
C GLY A 65 19.15 29.61 -33.50
N GLN A 66 20.12 29.34 -34.38
CA GLN A 66 19.89 28.52 -35.56
C GLN A 66 20.26 27.07 -35.31
N VAL A 67 19.50 26.15 -35.91
CA VAL A 67 19.85 24.72 -35.97
C VAL A 67 21.04 24.56 -36.92
N GLU A 68 22.23 24.40 -36.35
CA GLU A 68 23.48 24.31 -37.12
C GLU A 68 23.65 22.95 -37.77
N LYS A 69 23.31 21.87 -37.05
CA LYS A 69 23.47 20.51 -37.55
C LYS A 69 22.56 19.52 -36.84
N ILE A 70 22.05 18.55 -37.60
CA ILE A 70 21.32 17.40 -37.07
C ILE A 70 22.16 16.14 -37.29
N VAL A 71 22.81 15.65 -36.23
CA VAL A 71 23.64 14.45 -36.29
C VAL A 71 22.78 13.22 -35.97
N ALA A 72 22.56 12.37 -36.97
CA ALA A 72 21.86 11.10 -36.77
C ALA A 72 22.74 10.09 -36.01
N GLY A 73 22.49 9.91 -34.70
CA GLY A 73 23.16 8.91 -33.88
C GLY A 73 22.43 7.57 -33.87
N GLN A 74 23.14 6.47 -33.61
CA GLN A 74 22.56 5.11 -33.58
C GLN A 74 21.45 4.92 -32.53
N LYS A 75 21.41 5.75 -31.47
CA LYS A 75 20.41 5.69 -30.38
C LYS A 75 19.56 6.95 -30.23
N ALA A 76 20.08 8.11 -30.61
CA ALA A 76 19.39 9.40 -30.54
C ALA A 76 19.96 10.33 -31.62
N ASN A 77 19.11 11.20 -32.16
CA ASN A 77 19.55 12.29 -33.03
C ASN A 77 19.99 13.47 -32.16
N VAL A 78 21.11 14.10 -32.49
CA VAL A 78 21.62 15.26 -31.77
C VAL A 78 21.34 16.50 -32.62
N VAL A 79 20.56 17.42 -32.08
CA VAL A 79 20.29 18.72 -32.70
C VAL A 79 21.19 19.75 -32.02
N VAL A 80 22.12 20.33 -32.78
CA VAL A 80 23.01 21.39 -32.28
C VAL A 80 22.38 22.73 -32.64
N VAL A 81 22.10 23.53 -31.62
CA VAL A 81 21.54 24.87 -31.76
C VAL A 81 22.64 25.86 -31.38
N THR A 82 22.91 26.81 -32.25
CA THR A 82 23.96 27.82 -32.04
C THR A 82 23.34 29.20 -31.92
N GLY A 83 23.52 29.79 -30.74
CA GLY A 83 23.00 31.10 -30.37
C GLY A 83 24.10 32.12 -30.08
N PRO A 84 23.73 33.36 -29.70
CA PRO A 84 24.66 34.44 -29.39
C PRO A 84 25.62 34.11 -28.22
N ASP A 85 25.13 33.32 -27.25
CA ASP A 85 25.83 32.99 -26.00
C ASP A 85 26.54 31.63 -26.04
N GLY A 86 26.47 30.90 -27.16
CA GLY A 86 27.11 29.59 -27.36
C GLY A 86 26.22 28.56 -28.07
N SER A 87 26.74 27.35 -28.21
CA SER A 87 26.02 26.21 -28.82
C SER A 87 25.55 25.23 -27.75
N GLU A 88 24.30 24.76 -27.85
CA GLU A 88 23.75 23.69 -27.03
C GLU A 88 23.36 22.47 -27.87
N GLU A 89 23.63 21.28 -27.32
CA GLU A 89 23.29 20.00 -27.96
C GLU A 89 22.05 19.39 -27.31
N TYR A 90 21.02 19.13 -28.12
CA TYR A 90 19.79 18.48 -27.69
C TYR A 90 19.73 17.05 -28.21
N GLN A 91 19.72 16.08 -27.30
CA GLN A 91 19.56 14.68 -27.66
C GLN A 91 18.08 14.32 -27.78
N ILE A 92 17.63 13.97 -28.99
CA ILE A 92 16.26 13.58 -29.32
C ILE A 92 16.24 12.08 -29.67
N PRO A 93 15.75 11.22 -28.76
CA PRO A 93 15.61 9.80 -29.04
C PRO A 93 14.52 9.54 -30.08
N GLY A 94 14.84 8.89 -31.20
CA GLY A 94 13.85 8.52 -32.21
C GLY A 94 13.79 9.45 -33.43
N LYS A 95 12.87 9.16 -34.35
CA LYS A 95 12.85 9.72 -35.71
C LYS A 95 11.95 10.96 -35.90
N ASP A 96 11.18 11.34 -34.90
CA ASP A 96 10.19 12.44 -34.99
C ASP A 96 10.84 13.77 -34.57
N ILE A 97 11.70 14.29 -35.45
CA ILE A 97 12.31 15.63 -35.35
C ILE A 97 11.37 16.63 -36.03
N ARG A 98 11.13 17.79 -35.42
CA ARG A 98 10.22 18.82 -35.92
C ARG A 98 10.89 20.05 -36.51
N VAL A 99 12.21 20.08 -36.50
CA VAL A 99 13.06 21.17 -37.00
C VAL A 99 14.02 20.66 -38.07
N GLY A 100 14.33 21.51 -39.05
CA GLY A 100 15.32 21.29 -40.09
C GLY A 100 16.62 22.06 -39.82
N GLU A 101 17.69 21.70 -40.55
CA GLU A 101 18.95 22.47 -40.53
C GLU A 101 18.72 23.86 -41.14
N GLY A 102 19.21 24.90 -40.45
CA GLY A 102 19.00 26.29 -40.83
C GLY A 102 17.75 26.96 -40.24
N ASP A 103 16.87 26.20 -39.57
CA ASP A 103 15.71 26.79 -38.88
C ASP A 103 16.15 27.67 -37.72
N TYR A 104 15.50 28.84 -37.57
CA TYR A 104 15.69 29.72 -36.42
C TYR A 104 14.64 29.38 -35.35
N ILE A 105 15.09 29.13 -34.12
CA ILE A 105 14.26 28.62 -33.01
C ILE A 105 14.46 29.48 -31.77
N TYR A 106 13.39 29.59 -30.97
CA TYR A 106 13.33 30.34 -29.74
C TYR A 106 13.24 29.42 -28.51
N PRO A 107 13.56 29.94 -27.30
CA PRO A 107 13.37 29.20 -26.06
C PRO A 107 11.91 28.74 -25.90
N GLY A 108 11.72 27.43 -25.71
CA GLY A 108 10.43 26.78 -25.59
C GLY A 108 9.92 26.10 -26.87
N ASP A 109 10.55 26.33 -28.03
CA ASP A 109 10.20 25.68 -29.30
C ASP A 109 10.50 24.18 -29.27
N ILE A 110 9.62 23.39 -29.88
CA ILE A 110 9.69 21.93 -29.87
C ILE A 110 10.64 21.46 -30.97
N LEU A 111 11.80 20.94 -30.57
CA LEU A 111 12.83 20.39 -31.47
C LEU A 111 12.46 18.99 -31.96
N GLY A 112 11.76 18.22 -31.14
CA GLY A 112 11.31 16.88 -31.50
C GLY A 112 10.48 16.22 -30.41
N VAL A 113 9.80 15.14 -30.77
CA VAL A 113 8.94 14.39 -29.86
C VAL A 113 9.42 12.96 -29.82
N HIS A 114 9.61 12.43 -28.61
CA HIS A 114 9.88 11.01 -28.44
C HIS A 114 8.83 10.34 -27.57
N GLN A 115 8.54 9.08 -27.90
CA GLN A 115 7.63 8.27 -27.09
C GLN A 115 8.42 7.60 -25.98
N LYS A 116 8.16 7.99 -24.74
CA LYS A 116 8.72 7.32 -23.57
C LYS A 116 7.62 6.56 -22.87
N TRP A 117 7.91 5.30 -22.56
CA TRP A 117 6.99 4.52 -21.77
C TRP A 117 6.97 5.01 -20.32
N LYS A 118 5.77 5.12 -19.74
CA LYS A 118 5.54 5.61 -18.39
C LYS A 118 4.57 4.72 -17.64
N VAL A 119 4.86 4.52 -16.35
CA VAL A 119 4.01 3.75 -15.45
C VAL A 119 2.70 4.51 -15.25
N GLY A 120 1.59 3.82 -15.49
CA GLY A 120 0.26 4.38 -15.38
C GLY A 120 -0.16 4.59 -13.92
N ILE A 121 -1.18 5.42 -13.75
CA ILE A 121 -1.66 5.91 -12.45
C ILE A 121 -2.11 4.79 -11.50
N LEU A 122 -2.67 3.68 -11.99
CA LEU A 122 -3.11 2.57 -11.13
C LEU A 122 -1.92 1.82 -10.53
N LEU A 123 -0.85 1.59 -11.30
CA LEU A 123 0.37 0.98 -10.78
C LEU A 123 1.10 1.90 -9.81
N GLN A 124 1.10 3.21 -10.06
CA GLN A 124 1.64 4.18 -9.10
C GLN A 124 0.85 4.17 -7.78
N GLY A 125 -0.48 4.13 -7.85
CA GLY A 125 -1.35 4.02 -6.68
C GLY A 125 -1.15 2.71 -5.92
N LEU A 126 -1.03 1.59 -6.64
CA LEU A 126 -0.75 0.26 -6.07
C LEU A 126 0.60 0.25 -5.33
N TRP A 127 1.64 0.81 -5.96
CA TRP A 127 2.96 0.95 -5.33
C TRP A 127 2.90 1.82 -4.08
N LEU A 128 2.19 2.95 -4.13
CA LEU A 128 2.06 3.82 -2.97
C LEU A 128 1.30 3.13 -1.83
N THR A 129 0.24 2.37 -2.15
CA THR A 129 -0.52 1.54 -1.20
C THR A 129 0.41 0.59 -0.44
N LEU A 130 1.22 -0.17 -1.18
CA LEU A 130 2.22 -1.07 -0.58
C LEU A 130 3.24 -0.32 0.27
N LYS A 131 3.77 0.80 -0.24
CA LYS A 131 4.78 1.61 0.45
C LYS A 131 4.25 2.15 1.78
N VAL A 132 3.06 2.75 1.80
CA VAL A 132 2.48 3.32 3.04
C VAL A 132 2.15 2.23 4.04
N SER A 133 1.53 1.13 3.61
CA SER A 133 1.19 0.02 4.50
C SER A 133 2.45 -0.64 5.08
N LEU A 134 3.52 -0.80 4.29
CA LEU A 134 4.77 -1.38 4.77
C LEU A 134 5.44 -0.50 5.83
N ILE A 135 5.53 0.81 5.59
CA ILE A 135 6.12 1.74 6.55
C ILE A 135 5.25 1.78 7.83
N SER A 136 3.94 1.86 7.68
CA SER A 136 3.01 1.91 8.81
C SER A 136 3.02 0.64 9.65
N ILE A 137 3.12 -0.56 9.05
CA ILE A 137 3.18 -1.80 9.84
C ILE A 137 4.50 -1.91 10.60
N ILE A 138 5.63 -1.43 10.05
CA ILE A 138 6.91 -1.44 10.75
C ILE A 138 6.81 -0.61 12.04
N PHE A 139 6.32 0.63 11.94
CA PHE A 139 6.10 1.47 13.12
C PHE A 139 5.00 0.91 14.04
N GLY A 140 3.94 0.34 13.48
CA GLY A 140 2.88 -0.32 14.23
C GLY A 140 3.39 -1.51 15.04
N ILE A 141 4.32 -2.30 14.50
CA ILE A 141 4.97 -3.40 15.23
C ILE A 141 5.79 -2.86 16.40
N LEU A 142 6.55 -1.78 16.20
CA LEU A 142 7.32 -1.15 17.28
C LEU A 142 6.41 -0.62 18.40
N ILE A 143 5.38 0.14 18.04
CA ILE A 143 4.39 0.66 18.99
C ILE A 143 3.70 -0.48 19.72
N GLY A 144 3.20 -1.47 18.98
CA GLY A 144 2.46 -2.59 19.54
C GLY A 144 3.31 -3.51 20.41
N LEU A 145 4.60 -3.69 20.12
CA LEU A 145 5.51 -4.43 21.00
C LEU A 145 5.66 -3.72 22.35
N ILE A 146 5.93 -2.41 22.33
CA ILE A 146 6.10 -1.61 23.55
C ILE A 146 4.81 -1.60 24.37
N VAL A 147 3.68 -1.29 23.74
CA VAL A 147 2.37 -1.23 24.39
C VAL A 147 1.91 -2.61 24.87
N GLY A 148 2.15 -3.67 24.09
CA GLY A 148 1.80 -5.04 24.44
C GLY A 148 2.55 -5.52 25.68
N LEU A 149 3.85 -5.19 25.79
CA LEU A 149 4.65 -5.45 26.98
C LEU A 149 4.21 -4.59 28.18
N ALA A 150 3.91 -3.31 27.97
CA ALA A 150 3.40 -2.42 29.03
C ALA A 150 2.08 -2.94 29.61
N ARG A 151 1.21 -3.52 28.79
CA ARG A 151 -0.09 -4.06 29.22
C ARG A 151 0.01 -5.30 30.12
N ILE A 152 1.05 -6.12 29.95
CA ILE A 152 1.29 -7.27 30.83
C ILE A 152 2.14 -6.93 32.06
N SER A 153 2.56 -5.67 32.19
CA SER A 153 3.36 -5.21 33.32
C SER A 153 2.57 -5.26 34.62
N ALA A 154 3.28 -5.52 35.72
CA ALA A 154 2.74 -5.39 37.07
C ALA A 154 2.59 -3.91 37.49
N ASN A 155 3.31 -2.99 36.83
CA ASN A 155 3.21 -1.56 37.13
C ASN A 155 1.84 -1.03 36.66
N PRO A 156 1.00 -0.51 37.58
CA PRO A 156 -0.33 -0.03 37.22
C PRO A 156 -0.25 1.11 36.19
N ALA A 157 0.66 2.07 36.31
CA ALA A 157 0.73 3.20 35.38
C ALA A 157 0.97 2.75 33.93
N LEU A 158 1.87 1.78 33.72
CA LEU A 158 2.15 1.19 32.39
C LEU A 158 0.95 0.38 31.88
N LYS A 159 0.32 -0.41 32.76
CA LYS A 159 -0.82 -1.24 32.40
C LYS A 159 -2.03 -0.40 32.01
N TRP A 160 -2.40 0.58 32.83
CA TRP A 160 -3.57 1.44 32.60
C TRP A 160 -3.36 2.35 31.39
N SER A 161 -2.18 2.93 31.19
CA SER A 161 -1.89 3.72 29.98
C SER A 161 -1.99 2.90 28.70
N ALA A 162 -1.45 1.67 28.72
CA ALA A 162 -1.56 0.76 27.58
C ALA A 162 -3.01 0.34 27.31
N ILE A 163 -3.79 0.03 28.35
CA ILE A 163 -5.23 -0.29 28.21
C ILE A 163 -5.96 0.91 27.59
N THR A 164 -5.81 2.11 28.15
CA THR A 164 -6.48 3.31 27.64
C THR A 164 -6.16 3.57 26.17
N TYR A 165 -4.89 3.51 25.79
CA TYR A 165 -4.48 3.65 24.38
C TYR A 165 -5.14 2.60 23.48
N ILE A 166 -5.09 1.32 23.86
CA ILE A 166 -5.66 0.23 23.05
C ILE A 166 -7.17 0.41 22.88
N GLU A 167 -7.90 0.66 23.98
CA GLU A 167 -9.36 0.78 23.96
C GLU A 167 -9.82 2.02 23.19
N LEU A 168 -9.13 3.17 23.33
CA LEU A 168 -9.46 4.38 22.57
C LEU A 168 -9.23 4.20 21.07
N ILE A 169 -8.10 3.60 20.68
CA ILE A 169 -7.75 3.44 19.27
C ILE A 169 -8.59 2.36 18.61
N ARG A 170 -8.87 1.23 19.28
CA ARG A 170 -9.70 0.16 18.71
C ARG A 170 -11.19 0.47 18.79
N GLY A 171 -11.60 1.29 19.76
CA GLY A 171 -12.99 1.71 19.94
C GLY A 171 -13.42 2.89 19.05
N SER A 172 -12.49 3.54 18.35
CA SER A 172 -12.79 4.68 17.48
C SER A 172 -12.61 4.36 15.98
N PRO A 173 -13.38 4.98 15.08
CA PRO A 173 -13.24 4.76 13.65
C PRO A 173 -11.88 5.25 13.11
N LEU A 174 -11.22 4.41 12.30
CA LEU A 174 -9.93 4.77 11.68
C LEU A 174 -10.00 6.05 10.85
N LEU A 175 -11.09 6.27 10.10
CA LEU A 175 -11.26 7.49 9.31
C LEU A 175 -11.21 8.77 10.17
N VAL A 176 -11.81 8.73 11.36
CA VAL A 176 -11.78 9.86 12.31
C VAL A 176 -10.36 10.07 12.84
N GLN A 177 -9.63 8.99 13.13
CA GLN A 177 -8.23 9.07 13.54
C GLN A 177 -7.36 9.71 12.45
N ILE A 178 -7.56 9.33 11.18
CA ILE A 178 -6.85 9.93 10.03
C ILE A 178 -7.11 11.45 9.98
N PHE A 179 -8.36 11.87 10.19
CA PHE A 179 -8.68 13.30 10.25
C PHE A 179 -8.01 14.02 11.41
N ILE A 180 -7.97 13.43 12.59
CA ILE A 180 -7.27 14.02 13.74
C ILE A 180 -5.77 14.15 13.43
N TRP A 181 -5.15 13.12 12.88
CA TRP A 181 -3.73 13.14 12.52
C TRP A 181 -3.41 14.20 11.46
N TYR A 182 -4.25 14.32 10.44
CA TYR A 182 -3.99 15.25 9.34
C TYR A 182 -4.41 16.69 9.66
N PHE A 183 -5.68 16.91 10.02
CA PHE A 183 -6.21 18.26 10.19
C PHE A 183 -5.85 18.89 11.53
N VAL A 184 -5.79 18.11 12.62
CA VAL A 184 -5.48 18.65 13.95
C VAL A 184 -3.97 18.62 14.19
N LEU A 185 -3.39 17.42 14.25
CA LEU A 185 -1.96 17.26 14.55
C LEU A 185 -1.09 17.80 13.41
N GLY A 186 -1.48 17.59 12.15
CA GLY A 186 -0.72 18.12 11.02
C GLY A 186 -0.67 19.64 11.00
N THR A 187 -1.79 20.32 11.27
CA THR A 187 -1.81 21.79 11.39
C THR A 187 -0.94 22.27 12.55
N VAL A 188 -1.06 21.67 13.73
CA VAL A 188 -0.25 22.06 14.91
C VAL A 188 1.24 21.84 14.64
N ILE A 189 1.63 20.64 14.18
CA ILE A 189 3.03 20.29 13.93
C ILE A 189 3.63 21.17 12.84
N ASN A 190 2.96 21.34 11.70
CA ASN A 190 3.48 22.19 10.62
C ASN A 190 3.55 23.67 11.02
N THR A 191 2.64 24.16 11.87
CA THR A 191 2.72 25.52 12.41
C THR A 191 3.94 25.69 13.31
N LEU A 192 4.20 24.71 14.19
CA LEU A 192 5.39 24.72 15.06
C LEU A 192 6.69 24.61 14.26
N LEU A 193 6.74 23.75 13.22
CA LEU A 193 7.89 23.63 12.33
C LEU A 193 8.16 24.94 11.60
N ALA A 194 7.13 25.56 11.02
CA ALA A 194 7.27 26.84 10.31
C ALA A 194 7.77 27.95 11.23
N LYS A 195 7.28 28.02 12.48
CA LYS A 195 7.76 28.99 13.49
C LYS A 195 9.25 28.81 13.83
N ASN A 196 9.76 27.59 13.72
CA ASN A 196 11.18 27.27 13.95
C ASN A 196 12.01 27.28 12.65
N GLY A 197 11.47 27.81 11.54
CA GLY A 197 12.17 27.87 10.25
C GLY A 197 12.35 26.52 9.54
N MET A 198 11.60 25.48 9.97
CA MET A 198 11.68 24.13 9.39
C MET A 198 10.63 23.92 8.28
N ALA A 199 10.94 23.04 7.34
CA ALA A 199 10.02 22.66 6.27
C ALA A 199 8.80 21.90 6.80
N GLN A 200 7.66 22.10 6.13
CA GLN A 200 6.41 21.41 6.46
C GLN A 200 6.47 19.92 6.09
N LEU A 201 5.85 19.08 6.90
CA LEU A 201 5.73 17.66 6.63
C LEU A 201 4.61 17.41 5.59
N PRO A 202 4.88 16.59 4.57
CA PRO A 202 3.86 16.16 3.61
C PRO A 202 2.71 15.36 4.26
N PRO A 203 1.49 15.38 3.67
CA PRO A 203 0.32 14.59 4.12
C PRO A 203 0.63 13.11 4.35
N LEU A 204 1.52 12.56 3.52
CA LEU A 204 1.98 11.18 3.57
C LEU A 204 2.38 10.73 4.99
N TRP A 205 3.13 11.56 5.72
CA TRP A 205 3.66 11.18 7.03
C TRP A 205 2.58 11.19 8.12
N PHE A 206 1.60 12.08 8.04
CA PHE A 206 0.44 12.07 8.94
C PHE A 206 -0.46 10.85 8.67
N GLY A 207 -0.63 10.47 7.40
CA GLY A 207 -1.30 9.23 7.02
C GLY A 207 -0.58 7.98 7.56
N VAL A 208 0.75 7.92 7.38
CA VAL A 208 1.59 6.83 7.89
C VAL A 208 1.53 6.74 9.40
N ALA A 209 1.63 7.87 10.11
CA ALA A 209 1.55 7.93 11.57
C ALA A 209 0.18 7.47 12.08
N SER A 210 -0.91 7.91 11.44
CA SER A 210 -2.26 7.47 11.79
C SER A 210 -2.42 5.96 11.64
N LEU A 211 -1.99 5.39 10.50
CA LEU A 211 -2.06 3.95 10.28
C LEU A 211 -1.14 3.17 11.22
N ALA A 212 0.05 3.68 11.53
CA ALA A 212 0.98 3.04 12.45
C ALA A 212 0.43 3.00 13.88
N VAL A 213 -0.16 4.10 14.34
CA VAL A 213 -0.79 4.21 15.66
C VAL A 213 -2.04 3.33 15.74
N PHE A 214 -2.83 3.26 14.67
CA PHE A 214 -3.96 2.35 14.59
C PHE A 214 -3.52 0.89 14.63
N ALA A 215 -2.61 0.49 13.73
CA ALA A 215 -2.06 -0.86 13.68
C ALA A 215 -1.37 -1.25 15.00
N GLY A 216 -0.68 -0.31 15.66
CA GLY A 216 0.00 -0.53 16.93
C GLY A 216 -0.91 -1.03 18.04
N ALA A 217 -2.17 -0.56 18.10
CA ALA A 217 -3.13 -1.03 19.09
C ALA A 217 -3.55 -2.50 18.84
N TYR A 218 -3.72 -2.90 17.58
CA TYR A 218 -4.03 -4.29 17.21
C TYR A 218 -2.81 -5.20 17.41
N VAL A 219 -1.62 -4.74 17.04
CA VAL A 219 -0.36 -5.45 17.31
C VAL A 219 -0.17 -5.63 18.82
N ALA A 220 -0.48 -4.64 19.66
CA ALA A 220 -0.37 -4.77 21.11
C ALA A 220 -1.24 -5.90 21.68
N GLU A 221 -2.47 -6.06 21.16
CA GLU A 221 -3.33 -7.20 21.49
C GLU A 221 -2.74 -8.53 21.05
N ILE A 222 -2.21 -8.57 19.82
CA ILE A 222 -1.56 -9.77 19.28
C ILE A 222 -0.38 -10.18 20.16
N VAL A 223 0.47 -9.22 20.55
CA VAL A 223 1.63 -9.45 21.43
C VAL A 223 1.17 -9.97 22.80
N ARG A 224 0.20 -9.31 23.43
CA ARG A 224 -0.35 -9.77 24.72
C ARG A 224 -0.93 -11.17 24.61
N ALA A 225 -1.77 -11.44 23.61
CA ALA A 225 -2.40 -12.74 23.39
C ALA A 225 -1.37 -13.82 23.11
N GLY A 226 -0.34 -13.51 22.32
CA GLY A 226 0.78 -14.40 22.05
C GLY A 226 1.51 -14.82 23.33
N ILE A 227 1.84 -13.85 24.20
CA ILE A 227 2.51 -14.12 25.48
C ILE A 227 1.59 -14.93 26.42
N GLN A 228 0.33 -14.54 26.55
CA GLN A 228 -0.63 -15.21 27.44
C GLN A 228 -1.04 -16.61 26.96
N SER A 229 -0.84 -16.93 25.68
CA SER A 229 -1.12 -18.26 25.15
C SER A 229 -0.12 -19.32 25.66
N ILE A 230 1.07 -18.91 26.14
CA ILE A 230 2.08 -19.83 26.66
C ILE A 230 1.59 -20.44 27.98
N HIS A 231 1.71 -21.77 28.11
CA HIS A 231 1.23 -22.50 29.29
C HIS A 231 1.91 -21.96 30.56
N ARG A 232 1.14 -21.69 31.61
CA ARG A 232 1.65 -21.11 32.87
C ARG A 232 2.77 -21.94 33.48
N GLY A 233 2.70 -23.27 33.35
CA GLY A 233 3.75 -24.21 33.77
C GLY A 233 5.14 -23.93 33.17
N GLN A 234 5.26 -23.28 32.01
CA GLN A 234 6.56 -22.86 31.47
C GLN A 234 7.21 -21.77 32.33
N MET A 235 6.41 -20.81 32.80
CA MET A 235 6.87 -19.79 33.73
C MET A 235 7.20 -20.39 35.09
N GLU A 236 6.34 -21.28 35.60
CA GLU A 236 6.55 -21.96 36.88
C GLU A 236 7.83 -22.80 36.86
N ALA A 237 8.04 -23.62 35.83
CA ALA A 237 9.25 -24.42 35.67
C ALA A 237 10.52 -23.56 35.58
N ALA A 238 10.49 -22.47 34.79
CA ALA A 238 11.63 -21.55 34.68
C ALA A 238 11.97 -20.91 36.05
N ARG A 239 10.95 -20.50 36.82
CA ARG A 239 11.12 -19.93 38.16
C ARG A 239 11.63 -20.99 39.15
N SER A 240 11.17 -22.24 39.06
CA SER A 240 11.66 -23.37 39.87
C SER A 240 13.12 -23.72 39.59
N LEU A 241 13.61 -23.46 38.38
CA LEU A 241 15.02 -23.59 38.01
C LEU A 241 15.88 -22.36 38.43
N GLY A 242 15.33 -21.45 39.24
CA GLY A 242 16.07 -20.30 39.79
C GLY A 242 16.12 -19.06 38.88
N MET A 243 15.47 -19.06 37.72
CA MET A 243 15.47 -17.90 36.82
C MET A 243 14.66 -16.75 37.41
N THR A 244 15.14 -15.51 37.29
CA THR A 244 14.34 -14.29 37.56
C THR A 244 13.20 -14.13 36.54
N TYR A 245 12.16 -13.35 36.85
CA TYR A 245 11.07 -13.09 35.87
C TYR A 245 11.59 -12.54 34.52
N PRO A 246 12.53 -11.56 34.48
CA PRO A 246 13.12 -11.12 33.23
C PRO A 246 13.91 -12.22 32.51
N GLN A 247 14.63 -13.07 33.24
CA GLN A 247 15.36 -14.21 32.65
C GLN A 247 14.39 -15.23 32.03
N ALA A 248 13.33 -15.62 32.76
CA ALA A 248 12.31 -16.54 32.29
C ALA A 248 11.56 -15.97 31.07
N MET A 249 11.23 -14.67 31.11
CA MET A 249 10.59 -13.98 29.99
C MET A 249 11.48 -13.98 28.74
N ARG A 250 12.77 -13.60 28.88
CA ARG A 250 13.71 -13.50 27.75
C ARG A 250 14.06 -14.84 27.11
N HIS A 251 14.29 -15.88 27.92
CA HIS A 251 14.85 -17.15 27.42
C HIS A 251 13.81 -18.24 27.20
N VAL A 252 12.64 -18.19 27.87
CA VAL A 252 11.63 -19.24 27.79
C VAL A 252 10.36 -18.74 27.10
N ILE A 253 9.77 -17.65 27.60
CA ILE A 253 8.42 -17.22 27.18
C ILE A 253 8.44 -16.47 25.85
N LEU A 254 9.25 -15.40 25.71
CA LEU A 254 9.27 -14.56 24.51
C LEU A 254 9.63 -15.34 23.24
N PRO A 255 10.63 -16.26 23.23
CA PRO A 255 10.93 -17.04 22.04
C PRO A 255 9.75 -17.90 21.56
N GLN A 256 9.00 -18.50 22.51
CA GLN A 256 7.80 -19.29 22.19
C GLN A 256 6.64 -18.40 21.74
N ALA A 257 6.42 -17.27 22.44
CA ALA A 257 5.37 -16.31 22.11
C ALA A 257 5.58 -15.71 20.72
N PHE A 258 6.82 -15.41 20.35
CA PHE A 258 7.16 -14.85 19.03
C PHE A 258 6.67 -15.74 17.88
N ARG A 259 6.85 -17.06 17.98
CA ARG A 259 6.35 -18.01 16.97
C ARG A 259 4.82 -17.99 16.83
N ARG A 260 4.10 -17.69 17.92
CA ARG A 260 2.63 -17.57 17.92
C ARG A 260 2.12 -16.19 17.49
N ILE A 261 2.97 -15.17 17.60
CA ILE A 261 2.68 -13.78 17.22
C ILE A 261 2.81 -13.59 15.70
N LEU A 262 3.76 -14.27 15.05
CA LEU A 262 4.03 -14.08 13.62
C LEU A 262 2.81 -14.27 12.69
N PRO A 263 2.01 -15.36 12.78
CA PRO A 263 0.85 -15.56 11.92
C PRO A 263 -0.20 -14.42 11.97
N PRO A 264 -0.70 -14.00 13.15
CA PRO A 264 -1.66 -12.90 13.21
C PRO A 264 -1.06 -11.53 12.81
N LEU A 265 0.24 -11.30 12.95
CA LEU A 265 0.87 -10.07 12.44
C LEU A 265 0.79 -9.97 10.91
N ALA A 266 0.95 -11.08 10.21
CA ALA A 266 0.79 -11.10 8.76
C ALA A 266 -0.66 -10.80 8.34
N GLY A 267 -1.63 -11.34 9.07
CA GLY A 267 -3.04 -10.96 8.92
C GLY A 267 -3.28 -9.47 9.15
N GLN A 268 -2.63 -8.88 10.16
CA GLN A 268 -2.72 -7.45 10.44
C GLN A 268 -2.13 -6.60 9.30
N PHE A 269 -1.03 -7.03 8.69
CA PHE A 269 -0.46 -6.34 7.53
C PHE A 269 -1.42 -6.35 6.32
N ILE A 270 -2.05 -7.49 6.03
CA ILE A 270 -3.04 -7.62 4.94
C ILE A 270 -4.26 -6.72 5.19
N SER A 271 -4.72 -6.62 6.44
CA SER A 271 -5.78 -5.68 6.81
C SER A 271 -5.34 -4.22 6.61
N LEU A 272 -4.10 -3.89 7.02
CA LEU A 272 -3.56 -2.52 6.89
C LEU A 272 -3.44 -2.05 5.43
N ILE A 273 -3.23 -2.97 4.49
CA ILE A 273 -3.29 -2.67 3.04
C ILE A 273 -4.67 -2.17 2.64
N LYS A 274 -5.74 -2.81 3.12
CA LYS A 274 -7.10 -2.37 2.84
C LYS A 274 -7.43 -1.08 3.57
N ASP A 275 -7.00 -0.96 4.83
CA ASP A 275 -7.21 0.25 5.64
C ASP A 275 -6.54 1.49 5.02
N SER A 276 -5.42 1.31 4.33
CA SER A 276 -4.74 2.40 3.62
C SER A 276 -5.60 3.08 2.54
N SER A 277 -6.65 2.42 2.03
CA SER A 277 -7.61 3.01 1.08
C SER A 277 -8.29 4.28 1.62
N LEU A 278 -8.39 4.42 2.95
CA LEU A 278 -8.97 5.60 3.58
C LEU A 278 -8.08 6.84 3.45
N LEU A 279 -6.77 6.67 3.19
CA LEU A 279 -5.84 7.79 3.04
C LEU A 279 -6.14 8.66 1.83
N GLY A 280 -6.89 8.16 0.85
CA GLY A 280 -7.34 8.93 -0.31
C GLY A 280 -8.13 10.20 0.04
N ILE A 281 -8.74 10.25 1.22
CA ILE A 281 -9.51 11.41 1.69
C ILE A 281 -8.61 12.61 2.02
N ILE A 282 -7.35 12.37 2.42
CA ILE A 282 -6.34 13.41 2.70
C ILE A 282 -5.38 13.58 1.51
N ALA A 283 -5.89 13.31 0.30
CA ALA A 283 -5.20 13.47 -0.98
C ALA A 283 -3.91 12.62 -1.16
N ILE A 284 -3.73 11.56 -0.37
CA ILE A 284 -2.69 10.58 -0.64
C ILE A 284 -3.16 9.69 -1.80
N ARG A 285 -2.45 9.73 -2.92
CA ARG A 285 -2.83 9.02 -4.15
C ARG A 285 -2.46 7.53 -4.11
N GLU A 286 -3.03 6.82 -3.16
CA GLU A 286 -3.04 5.35 -3.12
C GLU A 286 -4.02 4.78 -4.16
N LEU A 287 -4.17 3.46 -4.23
CA LEU A 287 -4.89 2.78 -5.31
C LEU A 287 -6.36 3.22 -5.44
N THR A 288 -7.08 3.40 -4.34
CA THR A 288 -8.49 3.82 -4.33
C THR A 288 -8.64 5.25 -4.84
N LYS A 289 -7.78 6.17 -4.40
CA LYS A 289 -7.72 7.56 -4.84
C LYS A 289 -7.30 7.68 -6.31
N ALA A 290 -6.26 6.94 -6.71
CA ALA A 290 -5.83 6.84 -8.10
C ALA A 290 -6.98 6.37 -9.00
N THR A 291 -7.70 5.33 -8.59
CA THR A 291 -8.89 4.84 -9.30
C THR A 291 -9.95 5.94 -9.41
N ARG A 292 -10.26 6.61 -8.30
CA ARG A 292 -11.26 7.70 -8.29
C ARG A 292 -10.88 8.83 -9.24
N GLU A 293 -9.61 9.24 -9.29
CA GLU A 293 -9.12 10.27 -10.23
C GLU A 293 -9.33 9.86 -11.69
N VAL A 294 -9.06 8.60 -12.02
CA VAL A 294 -9.32 8.08 -13.37
C VAL A 294 -10.82 8.01 -13.66
N VAL A 295 -11.64 7.57 -12.70
CA VAL A 295 -13.10 7.53 -12.87
C VAL A 295 -13.64 8.92 -13.15
N THR A 296 -13.18 9.95 -12.43
CA THR A 296 -13.66 11.32 -12.62
C THR A 296 -13.26 11.93 -13.96
N THR A 297 -12.14 11.50 -14.55
CA THR A 297 -11.64 12.06 -15.82
C THR A 297 -12.11 11.27 -17.04
N SER A 298 -12.23 9.95 -16.92
CA SER A 298 -12.65 9.05 -18.01
C SER A 298 -14.16 8.84 -18.08
N LEU A 299 -14.87 9.11 -16.99
CA LEU A 299 -16.29 8.78 -16.78
C LEU A 299 -16.57 7.28 -16.95
N GLN A 300 -15.62 6.42 -16.53
CA GLN A 300 -15.71 4.95 -16.63
C GLN A 300 -15.80 4.27 -15.24
N PRO A 301 -16.88 4.46 -14.48
CA PRO A 301 -16.95 4.00 -13.09
C PRO A 301 -16.87 2.48 -12.98
N PHE A 302 -17.57 1.72 -13.83
CA PHE A 302 -17.71 0.27 -13.66
C PHE A 302 -16.37 -0.45 -13.84
N GLU A 303 -15.72 -0.30 -15.00
CA GLU A 303 -14.46 -0.99 -15.32
C GLU A 303 -13.38 -0.66 -14.28
N LEU A 304 -13.26 0.60 -13.89
CA LEU A 304 -12.21 1.05 -12.99
C LEU A 304 -12.42 0.58 -11.55
N TRP A 305 -13.66 0.57 -11.06
CA TRP A 305 -13.94 0.01 -9.72
C TRP A 305 -13.79 -1.51 -9.70
N PHE A 306 -14.16 -2.23 -10.77
CA PHE A 306 -13.86 -3.67 -10.89
C PHE A 306 -12.36 -3.95 -10.93
N VAL A 307 -11.59 -3.17 -11.69
CA VAL A 307 -10.14 -3.28 -11.75
C VAL A 307 -9.50 -2.97 -10.40
N CYS A 308 -9.95 -1.92 -9.71
CA CYS A 308 -9.48 -1.57 -8.36
C CYS A 308 -9.73 -2.71 -7.37
N ALA A 309 -10.94 -3.26 -7.33
CA ALA A 309 -11.28 -4.40 -6.48
C ALA A 309 -10.42 -5.63 -6.80
N LEU A 310 -10.22 -5.92 -8.09
CA LEU A 310 -9.36 -7.01 -8.55
C LEU A 310 -7.90 -6.80 -8.12
N LEU A 311 -7.38 -5.57 -8.20
CA LEU A 311 -6.01 -5.26 -7.79
C LEU A 311 -5.81 -5.43 -6.28
N TYR A 312 -6.75 -4.94 -5.45
CA TYR A 312 -6.70 -5.24 -4.01
C TYR A 312 -6.80 -6.74 -3.73
N LEU A 313 -7.65 -7.47 -4.46
CA LEU A 313 -7.79 -8.91 -4.30
C LEU A 313 -6.49 -9.63 -4.65
N VAL A 314 -5.91 -9.37 -5.82
CA VAL A 314 -4.63 -9.96 -6.26
C VAL A 314 -3.52 -9.66 -5.26
N LEU A 315 -3.45 -8.41 -4.77
CA LEU A 315 -2.46 -7.99 -3.78
C LEU A 315 -2.62 -8.75 -2.46
N THR A 316 -3.82 -8.72 -1.87
CA THR A 316 -4.10 -9.30 -0.56
C THR A 316 -4.10 -10.82 -0.58
N PHE A 317 -4.64 -11.44 -1.63
CA PHE A 317 -4.59 -12.88 -1.85
C PHE A 317 -3.16 -13.36 -2.09
N GLY A 318 -2.38 -12.67 -2.94
CA GLY A 318 -0.97 -12.99 -3.18
C GLY A 318 -0.15 -12.96 -1.90
N LEU A 319 -0.33 -11.93 -1.07
CA LEU A 319 0.30 -11.84 0.25
C LEU A 319 -0.17 -12.94 1.20
N SER A 320 -1.46 -13.25 1.24
CA SER A 320 -2.00 -14.32 2.08
C SER A 320 -1.41 -15.69 1.71
N MET A 321 -1.32 -16.00 0.42
CA MET A 321 -0.72 -17.23 -0.07
C MET A 321 0.77 -17.31 0.26
N PHE A 322 1.50 -16.20 0.10
CA PHE A 322 2.91 -16.11 0.46
C PHE A 322 3.14 -16.34 1.97
N VAL A 323 2.33 -15.71 2.81
CA VAL A 323 2.37 -15.88 4.26
C VAL A 323 2.09 -17.33 4.67
N GLN A 324 1.02 -17.94 4.12
CA GLN A 324 0.69 -19.34 4.41
C GLN A 324 1.82 -20.29 3.98
N TYR A 325 2.48 -20.01 2.86
CA TYR A 325 3.65 -20.77 2.43
C TYR A 325 4.81 -20.67 3.45
N LEU A 326 5.10 -19.46 3.94
CA LEU A 326 6.12 -19.25 4.97
C LEU A 326 5.77 -19.93 6.30
N GLU A 327 4.52 -19.83 6.74
CA GLU A 327 4.02 -20.47 7.97
C GLU A 327 4.18 -21.98 7.92
N ARG A 328 3.82 -22.62 6.79
CA ARG A 328 3.99 -24.07 6.62
C ARG A 328 5.45 -24.51 6.72
N ARG A 329 6.40 -23.67 6.28
CA ARG A 329 7.83 -23.97 6.46
C ARG A 329 8.30 -23.79 7.90
N THR A 330 7.79 -22.80 8.63
CA THR A 330 8.26 -22.49 9.99
C THR A 330 7.63 -23.38 11.07
N VAL A 331 6.41 -23.89 10.86
CA VAL A 331 5.76 -24.83 11.79
C VAL A 331 6.37 -26.24 11.71
N VAL A 332 7.11 -26.56 10.63
CA VAL A 332 7.76 -27.86 10.41
C VAL A 332 9.21 -27.90 10.95
N SER A 333 9.72 -26.82 11.55
CA SER A 333 11.07 -26.73 12.15
C SER A 333 11.05 -26.39 13.64
#